data_AF-W7JZA2-F1
#
_entry.id   AF-W7JZA2-F1
#
_cell.length_a   1.000
_cell.length_b   1.000
_cell.length_c   1.000
_cell.angle_alpha   90.00
_cell.angle_beta   90.00
_cell.angle_gamma   90.00
#
_symmetry.space_group_name_H-M   'P 1'
#
loop_
_entity.id
_entity.type
_entity.pdbx_description
1 polymer ?
#
loop_
_entity_poly.entity_id
_entity_poly.type
_entity_poly.pdbx_seq_one_letter_code
_entity_poly.pdbx_strand_id
1 'polypeptide(L)' 'KKPKAPPSSYLIFCNYERENAKNTLLQKCDKETIRITDIQKELSNKWKNLPEDERK' A
#
# COMPACT_ATOMS: atom_id res chain seq x y z
N LYS A 1 8.86 10.43 -25.66
CA LYS A 1 8.63 10.03 -24.23
C LYS A 1 9.32 8.70 -24.01
N LYS A 2 10.29 8.60 -23.08
CA LYS A 2 10.88 7.30 -22.71
C LYS A 2 9.79 6.43 -22.05
N PRO A 3 9.73 5.11 -22.33
CA PRO A 3 8.78 4.25 -21.67
C PRO A 3 9.04 4.29 -20.15
N LYS A 4 7.98 4.41 -19.36
CA LYS A 4 8.09 4.32 -17.91
C LYS A 4 8.58 2.90 -17.59
N ALA A 5 9.58 2.79 -16.72
CA ALA A 5 10.08 1.50 -16.27
C ALA A 5 8.91 0.65 -15.74
N PRO A 6 8.94 -0.67 -15.93
CA PRO A 6 7.92 -1.55 -15.38
C PRO A 6 7.84 -1.35 -13.86
N PRO A 7 6.64 -1.28 -13.28
CA PRO A 7 6.49 -1.14 -11.84
C PRO A 7 7.08 -2.36 -11.14
N SER A 8 7.90 -2.12 -10.12
CA SER A 8 8.39 -3.16 -9.20
C SER A 8 7.22 -3.90 -8.54
N SER A 9 7.43 -5.15 -8.12
CA SER A 9 6.48 -5.93 -7.31
C SER A 9 5.93 -5.13 -6.13
N TYR A 10 6.77 -4.32 -5.46
CA TYR A 10 6.32 -3.43 -4.38
C TYR A 10 5.35 -2.34 -4.85
N LEU A 11 5.55 -1.77 -6.05
CA LEU A 11 4.65 -0.75 -6.60
C LEU A 11 3.32 -1.36 -7.05
N ILE A 12 3.34 -2.59 -7.57
CA ILE A 12 2.13 -3.36 -7.89
C ILE A 12 1.35 -3.63 -6.61
N PHE A 13 2.03 -4.15 -5.59
CA PHE A 13 1.47 -4.37 -4.26
C PHE A 13 0.86 -3.09 -3.67
N CYS A 14 1.62 -1.99 -3.66
CA CYS A 14 1.14 -0.71 -3.15
C CYS A 14 -0.11 -0.24 -3.88
N ASN A 15 -0.20 -0.40 -5.19
CA ASN A 15 -1.39 0.01 -5.95
C ASN A 15 -2.60 -0.88 -5.65
N TYR A 16 -2.40 -2.20 -5.54
CA TYR A 16 -3.46 -3.15 -5.21
C TYR A 16 -3.98 -2.94 -3.79
N GLU A 17 -3.07 -2.80 -2.82
CA GLU A 17 -3.43 -2.68 -1.41
C GLU A 17 -3.77 -1.25 -0.97
N ARG A 18 -3.55 -0.22 -1.79
CA ARG A 18 -3.79 1.18 -1.38
C ARG A 18 -5.21 1.40 -0.90
N GLU A 19 -6.20 0.87 -1.63
CA GLU A 19 -7.61 1.01 -1.24
C GLU A 19 -7.94 0.18 0.00
N ASN A 20 -7.43 -1.05 0.08
CA ASN A 20 -7.57 -1.91 1.28
C ASN A 20 -6.97 -1.25 2.53
N ALA A 21 -5.76 -0.70 2.43
CA ALA A 21 -5.09 0.01 3.50
C ALA A 21 -5.87 1.29 3.90
N LYS A 22 -6.39 2.04 2.93
CA LYS A 22 -7.26 3.20 3.21
C LYS A 22 -8.52 2.79 3.96
N ASN A 23 -9.24 1.77 3.49
CA ASN A 23 -10.47 1.28 4.12
C ASN A 23 -10.20 0.73 5.52
N THR A 24 -9.11 -0.02 5.69
CA THR A 24 -8.68 -0.52 7.00
C THR A 24 -8.39 0.62 7.97
N LEU A 25 -7.71 1.67 7.51
CA LEU A 25 -7.43 2.84 8.34
C LEU A 25 -8.70 3.65 8.65
N LEU A 26 -9.62 3.78 7.70
CA LEU A 26 -10.94 4.40 7.89
C LEU A 26 -11.81 3.64 8.90
N GLN A 27 -11.70 2.31 8.95
CA GLN A 27 -12.43 1.51 9.95
C GLN A 27 -11.77 1.54 11.32
N LYS A 28 -10.43 1.58 11.38
CA LYS A 28 -9.68 1.63 12.65
C LYS A 28 -9.67 3.01 13.29
N CYS A 29 -9.76 4.07 12.50
CA CYS A 29 -9.82 5.44 12.98
C CYS A 29 -11.19 6.03 12.62
N ASP A 30 -11.91 6.60 13.59
CA ASP A 30 -13.07 7.48 13.38
C ASP A 30 -12.70 8.81 12.69
N LYS A 31 -11.70 8.80 11.81
CA LYS A 31 -11.26 9.96 11.03
C LYS A 31 -12.00 9.95 9.71
N GLU A 32 -12.69 11.03 9.43
CA GLU A 32 -13.36 11.25 8.14
C GLU A 32 -12.38 11.26 6.96
N THR A 33 -11.11 11.62 7.20
CA THR A 33 -10.06 11.68 6.16
C THR A 33 -8.79 10.97 6.61
N ILE A 34 -8.35 9.98 5.82
CA ILE A 34 -7.05 9.31 5.97
C ILE A 34 -6.01 10.02 5.10
N ARG A 35 -4.87 10.37 5.71
CA ARG A 35 -3.76 10.98 4.98
C ARG A 35 -3.02 9.93 4.16
N ILE A 36 -2.56 10.33 2.97
CA ILE A 36 -1.77 9.46 2.09
C ILE A 36 -0.52 8.92 2.79
N THR A 37 0.08 9.72 3.68
CA THR A 37 1.24 9.32 4.49
C THR A 37 0.94 8.15 5.42
N ASP A 38 -0.27 8.06 5.97
CA ASP A 38 -0.68 6.98 6.86
C ASP A 38 -0.93 5.70 6.07
N ILE A 39 -1.54 5.82 4.89
CA ILE A 39 -1.70 4.71 3.95
C ILE A 39 -0.34 4.15 3.52
N GLN A 40 0.62 5.02 3.18
CA GLN A 40 1.97 4.59 2.79
C GLN A 40 2.71 3.89 3.94
N LYS A 41 2.55 4.36 5.19
CA LYS A 41 3.10 3.68 6.37
C LYS A 41 2.50 2.29 6.55
N GLU A 42 1.17 2.17 6.45
CA GLU A 42 0.48 0.88 6.55
C GLU A 42 0.92 -0.09 5.45
N LEU A 43 0.99 0.37 4.20
CA LEU A 43 1.48 -0.44 3.08
C LEU A 43 2.93 -0.90 3.27
N SER A 44 3.80 -0.01 3.73
CA SER A 44 5.21 -0.34 3.99
C SER A 44 5.34 -1.39 5.10
N ASN A 45 4.53 -1.27 6.16
CA ASN A 45 4.49 -2.24 7.25
C ASN A 45 3.90 -3.58 6.78
N LYS A 46 2.81 -3.56 6.01
CA LYS A 46 2.17 -4.74 5.46
C LYS A 46 3.13 -5.50 4.54
N TRP A 47 3.85 -4.79 3.66
CA TRP A 47 4.89 -5.39 2.81
C TRP A 47 6.02 -6.03 3.61
N LYS A 48 6.51 -5.36 4.66
CA LYS A 48 7.54 -5.92 5.55
C LYS A 48 7.08 -7.16 6.32
N ASN A 49 5.79 -7.25 6.61
CA ASN A 49 5.17 -8.35 7.34
C ASN A 49 4.62 -9.46 6.44
N LEU A 50 4.53 -9.25 5.12
CA LEU A 50 4.09 -10.29 4.18
C LEU A 50 5.09 -11.45 4.12
N PRO A 51 4.67 -12.70 3.93
CA PRO A 51 5.59 -13.80 3.65
C PRO A 51 6.40 -13.53 2.39
N GLU A 52 7.64 -14.03 2.30
CA GLU A 52 8.45 -13.90 1.07
C GLU A 52 7.74 -14.46 -0.17
N ASP A 53 6.92 -15.49 -0.01
CA ASP A 53 6.13 -16.08 -1.10
C ASP A 53 5.10 -15.12 -1.71
N GLU A 54 4.64 -14.11 -0.96
CA GLU A 54 3.75 -13.06 -1.50
C GLU A 54 4.50 -11.82 -2.00
N ARG A 55 5.81 -11.72 -1.73
CA ARG A 55 6.64 -10.57 -2.15
C ARG A 55 7.36 -10.78 -3.50
N LYS A 56 7.25 -11.98 -4.09
CA LYS A 56 7.93 -12.39 -5.32
C LYS A 56 7.18 -11.97 -6.58
#